data_AF-A0A920DPC5-F1
#
_entry.id   AF-A0A920DPC5-F1
#
_cell.length_a   1.000
_cell.length_b   1.000
_cell.length_c   1.000
_cell.angle_alpha   90.00
_cell.angle_beta   90.00
_cell.angle_gamma   90.00
#
_symmetry.space_group_name_H-M   'P 1'
#
loop_
_entity.id
_entity.type
_entity.pdbx_description
1 polymer ?
#
loop_
_entity_poly.entity_id
_entity_poly.type
_entity_poly.pdbx_seq_one_letter_code
_entity_poly.pdbx_strand_id
1 'polypeptide(L)'
;MEEQLYHLRETGLDREQLINIIACGRPGTNMPFFDKKAYVDDRCFGMKFSDFEGDDKNRPLRAKKFLKSRQIDAVVDFIINDLQGQKVSKDYCLKFFGKPTRSCDGL
;
A
#
# COMPACT_ATOMS: atom_id res chain seq x y z
N MET A 1 -17.19 -6.25 13.36
CA MET A 1 -15.92 -6.94 13.08
C MET A 1 -14.96 -5.88 12.57
N GLU A 2 -13.76 -5.88 13.15
CA GLU A 2 -12.81 -4.78 13.25
C GLU A 2 -12.73 -3.83 12.06
N GLU A 3 -13.09 -2.58 12.34
CA GLU A 3 -12.50 -1.42 11.71
C GLU A 3 -11.02 -1.40 12.09
N GLN A 4 -10.22 -2.28 11.50
CA GLN A 4 -8.76 -2.23 11.60
C GLN A 4 -8.37 -0.90 10.96
N LEU A 5 -8.16 0.10 11.80
CA LEU A 5 -7.56 1.37 11.42
C LEU A 5 -6.39 1.05 10.52
N TYR A 6 -6.50 1.41 9.24
CA TYR A 6 -5.51 1.15 8.20
C TYR A 6 -4.30 2.05 8.39
N HIS A 7 -3.67 1.95 9.55
CA HIS A 7 -2.50 2.70 9.91
C HIS A 7 -1.29 1.87 9.52
N LEU A 8 -0.54 2.31 8.50
CA LEU A 8 0.65 1.60 8.01
C LEU A 8 1.71 1.38 9.10
N ARG A 9 1.68 2.13 10.20
CA ARG A 9 2.58 1.94 11.34
C ARG A 9 2.14 0.82 12.29
N GLU A 10 0.86 0.48 12.30
CA GLU A 10 0.29 -0.58 13.15
C GLU A 10 0.03 -1.87 12.37
N THR A 11 0.31 -1.87 11.06
CA THR A 11 0.09 -3.03 10.21
C THR A 11 0.88 -4.25 10.71
N GLY A 12 0.20 -5.39 10.82
CA GLY A 12 0.82 -6.70 11.06
C GLY A 12 1.20 -7.44 9.79
N LEU A 13 1.05 -6.81 8.62
CA LEU A 13 1.32 -7.45 7.33
C LEU A 13 2.81 -7.73 7.16
N ASP A 14 3.13 -8.91 6.66
CA ASP A 14 4.49 -9.26 6.24
C ASP A 14 4.84 -8.69 4.86
N ARG A 15 6.10 -8.90 4.44
CA ARG A 15 6.62 -8.40 3.16
C ARG A 15 5.82 -8.91 1.96
N GLU A 16 5.48 -10.20 1.93
CA GLU A 16 4.79 -10.82 0.80
C GLU A 16 3.36 -10.32 0.69
N GLN A 17 2.68 -10.19 1.83
CA GLN A 17 1.35 -9.60 1.93
C GLN A 17 1.35 -8.15 1.46
N LEU A 18 2.32 -7.33 1.88
CA LEU A 18 2.48 -5.94 1.43
C LEU A 18 2.72 -5.85 -0.08
N ILE A 19 3.60 -6.68 -0.63
CA ILE A 19 3.81 -6.76 -2.08
C ILE A 19 2.50 -7.08 -2.80
N ASN A 20 1.78 -8.09 -2.32
CA ASN A 20 0.56 -8.54 -2.93
C ASN A 20 -0.50 -7.42 -2.95
N ILE A 21 -0.76 -6.77 -1.81
CA ILE A 21 -1.77 -5.69 -1.76
C ILE A 21 -1.36 -4.45 -2.56
N ILE A 22 -0.07 -4.13 -2.67
CA ILE A 22 0.39 -2.99 -3.49
C ILE A 22 0.30 -3.34 -4.97
N ALA A 23 0.74 -4.54 -5.36
CA ALA A 23 0.67 -4.98 -6.75
C ALA A 23 -0.79 -5.09 -7.23
N CYS A 24 -1.63 -5.76 -6.45
CA CYS A 24 -3.00 -6.15 -6.80
C CYS A 24 -4.07 -5.18 -6.30
N GLY A 25 -3.72 -4.16 -5.52
CA GLY A 25 -4.72 -3.34 -4.83
C GLY A 25 -5.53 -4.18 -3.84
N ARG A 26 -6.61 -3.60 -3.33
CA ARG A 26 -7.52 -4.33 -2.42
C ARG A 26 -8.96 -4.25 -2.92
N PRO A 27 -9.53 -5.37 -3.41
CA PRO A 27 -10.93 -5.44 -3.84
C PRO A 27 -11.91 -4.83 -2.83
N GLY A 28 -12.96 -4.19 -3.32
CA GLY A 28 -13.97 -3.53 -2.48
C GLY A 28 -13.48 -2.26 -1.75
N THR A 29 -12.28 -1.77 -2.07
CA THR A 29 -11.72 -0.54 -1.48
C THR A 29 -11.18 0.41 -2.53
N ASN A 30 -10.85 1.63 -2.11
CA ASN A 30 -10.23 2.64 -2.97
C ASN A 30 -8.72 2.43 -3.19
N MET A 31 -8.12 1.36 -2.68
CA MET A 31 -6.70 1.05 -2.91
C MET A 31 -6.52 0.44 -4.31
N PRO A 32 -5.89 1.15 -5.26
CA PRO A 32 -5.77 0.66 -6.62
C PRO A 32 -4.66 -0.39 -6.77
N PHE A 33 -4.72 -1.16 -7.85
CA PHE A 33 -3.62 -2.03 -8.27
C PHE A 33 -2.53 -1.22 -8.98
N PHE A 34 -1.28 -1.45 -8.60
CA PHE A 34 -0.12 -0.75 -9.17
C PHE A 34 0.72 -1.62 -10.12
N ASP A 35 0.52 -2.93 -10.19
CA ASP A 35 1.14 -3.78 -11.22
C ASP A 35 0.27 -3.78 -12.48
N LYS A 36 0.90 -3.52 -13.63
CA LYS A 36 0.23 -3.56 -14.95
C LYS A 36 -0.33 -4.95 -15.29
N LYS A 37 0.21 -6.02 -14.72
CA LYS A 37 -0.22 -7.41 -14.93
C LYS A 37 -1.22 -7.91 -13.89
N ALA A 38 -1.65 -7.07 -12.94
CA ALA A 38 -2.64 -7.46 -11.95
C ALA A 38 -3.95 -7.94 -12.61
N TYR A 39 -4.49 -9.07 -12.14
CA TYR A 39 -5.72 -9.72 -12.60
C TYR A 39 -5.78 -10.11 -14.10
N VAL A 40 -4.63 -10.09 -14.80
CA VAL A 40 -4.51 -10.73 -16.12
C VAL A 40 -4.55 -12.26 -15.98
N ASP A 41 -3.89 -12.76 -14.94
CA ASP A 41 -3.96 -14.13 -14.46
C ASP A 41 -4.39 -14.13 -12.98
N ASP A 42 -4.38 -15.30 -12.36
CA ASP A 42 -4.88 -15.57 -11.00
C ASP A 42 -3.86 -15.23 -9.89
N ARG A 43 -2.74 -14.56 -10.19
CA ARG A 43 -1.74 -14.18 -9.17
C ARG A 43 -2.31 -13.30 -8.05
N CYS A 44 -3.35 -12.52 -8.35
CA CYS A 44 -3.96 -11.58 -7.42
C CYS A 44 -5.11 -12.25 -6.68
N PHE A 45 -4.82 -12.76 -5.49
CA PHE A 45 -5.80 -13.42 -4.62
C PHE A 45 -6.52 -14.62 -5.27
N GLY A 46 -5.91 -15.27 -6.26
CA GLY A 46 -6.55 -16.35 -7.03
C GLY A 46 -7.60 -15.86 -8.03
N MET A 47 -7.67 -14.56 -8.31
CA MET A 47 -8.72 -13.93 -9.11
C MET A 47 -8.19 -13.27 -10.37
N LYS A 48 -9.05 -13.20 -11.39
CA LYS A 48 -8.89 -12.49 -12.67
C LYS A 48 -9.97 -11.42 -12.80
N PHE A 49 -9.82 -10.52 -13.78
CA PHE A 49 -10.83 -9.48 -14.00
C PHE A 49 -12.21 -10.02 -14.40
N SER A 50 -12.28 -11.21 -14.99
CA SER A 50 -13.55 -11.89 -15.30
C SER A 50 -14.35 -12.24 -14.03
N ASP A 51 -13.67 -12.45 -12.91
CA ASP A 51 -14.32 -12.83 -11.65
C ASP A 51 -15.06 -11.65 -10.99
N PHE A 52 -14.86 -10.44 -11.50
CA PHE A 52 -15.55 -9.21 -11.06
C PHE A 52 -16.66 -8.77 -12.01
N GLU A 53 -17.02 -9.57 -13.01
CA GLU A 53 -18.11 -9.24 -13.94
C GLU A 53 -19.45 -9.13 -13.19
N GLY A 54 -20.13 -8.00 -13.34
CA GLY A 54 -21.37 -7.70 -12.62
C GLY A 54 -21.16 -7.17 -11.19
N ASP A 55 -19.91 -7.06 -10.71
CA ASP A 55 -19.56 -6.53 -9.39
C ASP A 55 -18.50 -5.42 -9.48
N ASP A 56 -18.88 -4.32 -10.13
CA ASP A 56 -18.01 -3.14 -10.29
C ASP A 56 -17.61 -2.50 -8.96
N LYS A 57 -18.36 -2.75 -7.87
CA LYS A 57 -18.05 -2.21 -6.53
C LYS A 57 -16.84 -2.91 -5.92
N ASN A 58 -16.71 -4.23 -6.12
CA ASN A 58 -15.57 -4.97 -5.63
C ASN A 58 -14.38 -4.98 -6.60
N ARG A 59 -14.60 -4.59 -7.86
CA ARG A 59 -13.55 -4.51 -8.87
C ARG A 59 -12.42 -3.55 -8.46
N PRO A 60 -11.16 -4.03 -8.38
CA PRO A 60 -10.01 -3.19 -8.04
C PRO A 60 -9.80 -2.02 -9.00
N LEU A 61 -9.56 -0.83 -8.44
CA LEU A 61 -9.31 0.39 -9.21
C LEU A 61 -7.94 0.36 -9.87
N ARG A 62 -7.83 0.92 -11.07
CA ARG A 62 -6.54 1.09 -11.75
C ARG A 62 -5.77 2.28 -11.19
N ALA A 63 -4.49 2.10 -10.85
CA ALA A 63 -3.65 3.22 -10.45
C ALA A 63 -3.41 4.18 -11.63
N LYS A 64 -3.29 5.48 -11.33
CA LYS A 64 -2.91 6.50 -12.33
C LYS A 64 -1.53 6.27 -12.93
N LYS A 65 -0.63 5.65 -12.15
CA LYS A 65 0.73 5.28 -12.57
C LYS A 65 1.02 3.86 -12.09
N PHE A 66 1.52 3.02 -12.98
CA PHE A 66 1.98 1.69 -12.62
C PHE A 66 3.39 1.74 -12.04
N LEU A 67 3.68 0.78 -11.17
CA LEU A 67 4.99 0.54 -10.58
C LEU A 67 5.61 -0.70 -11.20
N LYS A 68 6.93 -0.67 -11.43
CA LYS A 68 7.71 -1.88 -11.72
C LYS A 68 7.92 -2.67 -10.43
N SER A 69 8.20 -3.98 -10.52
CA SER A 69 8.44 -4.84 -9.34
C SER A 69 9.46 -4.23 -8.37
N ARG A 70 10.61 -3.75 -8.85
CA ARG A 70 11.62 -3.05 -8.03
C ARG A 70 11.10 -1.82 -7.27
N GLN A 71 10.08 -1.14 -7.81
CA GLN A 71 9.48 0.03 -7.18
C GLN A 71 8.45 -0.39 -6.14
N ILE A 72 7.73 -1.48 -6.39
CA ILE A 72 6.86 -2.10 -5.38
C ILE A 72 7.71 -2.56 -4.19
N ASP A 73 8.81 -3.28 -4.46
CA ASP A 73 9.78 -3.67 -3.42
C ASP A 73 10.28 -2.47 -2.62
N ALA A 74 10.68 -1.38 -3.29
CA ALA A 74 11.13 -0.16 -2.59
C ALA A 74 10.04 0.49 -1.72
N VAL A 75 8.78 0.44 -2.14
CA VAL A 75 7.65 0.94 -1.32
C VAL A 75 7.44 0.03 -0.10
N VAL A 76 7.53 -1.29 -0.29
CA VAL A 76 7.40 -2.28 0.79
C VAL A 76 8.52 -2.11 1.80
N ASP A 77 9.76 -1.97 1.33
CA ASP A 77 10.92 -1.74 2.18
C ASP A 77 10.77 -0.43 2.98
N PHE A 78 10.24 0.64 2.38
CA PHE A 78 9.93 1.87 3.10
C PHE A 78 8.85 1.67 4.17
N ILE A 79 7.79 0.91 3.88
CA ILE A 79 6.74 0.61 4.87
C ILE A 79 7.33 -0.15 6.06
N ILE A 80 8.10 -1.20 5.81
CA ILE A 80 8.68 -2.04 6.87
C ILE A 80 9.73 -1.25 7.67
N ASN A 81 10.63 -0.53 7.00
CA ASN A 81 11.80 0.06 7.63
C ASN A 81 11.59 1.47 8.20
N ASP A 82 10.57 2.22 7.75
CA ASP A 82 10.34 3.60 8.20
C ASP A 82 8.96 3.80 8.87
N LEU A 83 8.00 2.88 8.65
CA LEU A 83 6.64 3.01 9.16
C LEU A 83 6.27 1.97 10.22
N GLN A 84 6.35 0.69 9.87
CA GLN A 84 5.84 -0.43 10.66
C GLN A 84 6.48 -0.49 12.05
N GLY A 85 5.66 -0.46 13.10
CA GLY A 85 6.09 -0.45 14.50
C GLY A 85 6.79 0.84 14.95
N GLN A 86 7.04 1.81 14.06
CA GLN A 86 7.79 3.02 14.39
C GLN A 86 6.87 4.17 14.79
N LYS A 87 7.26 4.88 15.84
CA LYS A 87 6.65 6.17 16.21
C LYS A 87 7.15 7.27 15.29
N VAL A 88 6.34 8.30 15.10
CA VAL A 88 6.78 9.50 14.38
C VAL A 88 7.78 10.24 15.27
N SER A 89 9.04 10.29 14.86
CA SER A 89 10.09 11.05 15.53
C SER A 89 10.29 12.42 14.90
N LYS A 90 10.88 13.35 15.66
CA LYS A 90 11.33 14.64 15.14
C LYS A 90 12.25 14.50 13.92
N ASP A 91 13.19 13.55 13.95
CA ASP A 91 14.13 13.31 12.84
C ASP A 91 13.42 12.82 11.57
N TYR A 92 12.47 11.89 11.71
CA TYR A 92 11.65 11.44 10.58
C TYR A 92 10.85 12.59 9.99
N CYS A 93 10.25 13.44 10.84
CA CYS A 93 9.51 14.62 10.42
C CYS A 93 10.39 15.59 9.62
N LEU A 94 11.59 15.90 10.12
CA LEU A 94 12.54 16.76 9.43
C LEU A 94 13.03 16.17 8.11
N LYS A 95 13.29 14.86 8.05
CA LYS A 95 13.65 14.12 6.83
C LYS A 95 12.53 14.21 5.78
N PHE A 96 11.27 14.06 6.21
CA PHE A 96 10.11 14.14 5.33
C PHE A 96 9.96 15.54 4.71
N PHE A 97 10.11 16.60 5.51
CA PHE A 97 9.98 17.98 5.02
C PHE A 97 11.25 18.51 4.33
N GLY A 98 12.41 17.87 4.54
CA GLY A 98 13.70 18.27 3.96
C GLY A 98 14.24 19.60 4.50
N LYS A 99 13.61 20.19 5.51
CA LYS A 99 14.01 21.45 6.15
C LYS A 99 13.44 21.56 7.56
N PRO A 100 14.06 22.37 8.44
CA PRO A 100 13.46 22.75 9.71
C PRO A 100 12.08 23.36 9.52
N THR A 101 11.10 22.84 10.23
CA THR A 101 9.71 23.32 10.20
C THR A 101 9.10 23.23 11.58
N ARG A 102 8.23 24.20 11.90
CA ARG A 102 7.46 24.22 13.15
C ARG A 102 6.48 23.05 13.26
N SER A 103 6.12 22.42 12.14
CA SER A 103 5.29 21.21 12.12
C SER A 103 5.89 20.04 12.91
N CYS A 104 7.19 20.08 13.21
CA CYS A 104 7.89 19.05 13.98
C CYS A 104 8.14 19.43 15.46
N ASP A 105 7.70 20.59 15.95
CA ASP A 105 8.10 21.11 17.26
C ASP A 105 7.49 20.36 18.47
N GLY A 106 6.49 19.50 18.24
CA GLY A 106 5.82 18.67 19.27
C GLY A 106 6.05 17.17 19.14
N LEU A 107 7.07 16.76 18.36
CA LEU A 107 7.46 15.36 18.13
C LEU A 107 8.79 15.01 18.79
#